data_AF-A0A6B7GNI0-F1
#
_entry.id   AF-A0A6B7GNI0-F1
#
_cell.length_a   1.000
_cell.length_b   1.000
_cell.length_c   1.000
_cell.angle_alpha   90.00
_cell.angle_beta   90.00
_cell.angle_gamma   90.00
#
_symmetry.space_group_name_H-M   'P 1'
#
loop_
_entity.id
_entity.type
_entity.pdbx_description
1 polymer ?
#
loop_
_entity_poly.entity_id
_entity_poly.type
_entity_poly.pdbx_seq_one_letter_code
_entity_poly.pdbx_strand_id
1 'polypeptide(L)'
;LVIKAMFVGGVYDTWAPGGGDVRLVTSPTLNPLVIFGYVLKSPFGGDGWIMSINNMEDLVGGHIWMGILCTVGGIWHIITKPFAWARRAFVWSGEAYLSYSLAALSLMGLSASVFVWYNNTAYPSEFYGPTGPEASQAQAFT
;
A
#
# COMPACT_ATOMS: atom_id res chain seq x y z
N LEU A 1 -7.63 0.04 9.69
CA LEU A 1 -7.56 1.24 8.84
C LEU A 1 -8.93 1.67 8.30
N VAL A 2 -9.60 0.86 7.47
CA VAL A 2 -10.86 1.22 6.79
C VAL A 2 -11.91 1.82 7.74
N ILE A 3 -12.14 1.18 8.89
CA ILE A 3 -13.09 1.67 9.91
C ILE A 3 -12.75 3.09 10.37
N LYS A 4 -11.47 3.38 10.62
CA LYS A 4 -11.00 4.71 11.04
C LYS A 4 -11.29 5.74 9.94
N ALA A 5 -10.90 5.44 8.70
CA ALA A 5 -11.02 6.37 7.58
C ALA A 5 -12.48 6.67 7.20
N MET A 6 -13.36 5.68 7.26
CA MET A 6 -14.74 5.82 6.77
C MET A 6 -15.74 6.20 7.87
N PHE A 7 -15.55 5.71 9.10
CA PHE A 7 -16.60 5.76 10.13
C PHE A 7 -16.15 6.42 11.43
N VAL A 8 -14.85 6.53 11.71
CA VAL A 8 -14.34 7.01 13.00
C VAL A 8 -13.38 8.18 12.81
N GLY A 9 -13.92 9.37 12.59
CA GLY A 9 -13.15 10.62 12.60
C GLY A 9 -12.13 10.78 11.48
N GLY A 10 -12.16 9.95 10.44
CA GLY A 10 -11.41 10.21 9.19
C GLY A 10 -9.91 9.93 9.25
N VAL A 11 -9.22 10.32 8.19
CA VAL A 11 -7.75 10.34 8.09
C VAL A 11 -7.31 11.70 7.54
N TYR A 12 -6.06 12.07 7.81
CA TYR A 12 -5.49 13.29 7.26
C TYR A 12 -5.30 13.15 5.75
N ASP A 13 -5.78 14.13 4.99
CA ASP A 13 -5.58 14.23 3.55
C ASP A 13 -4.90 15.55 3.22
N THR A 14 -3.63 15.48 2.81
CA THR A 14 -2.86 16.65 2.34
C THR A 14 -3.49 17.30 1.10
N TRP A 15 -4.25 16.52 0.32
CA TRP A 15 -4.92 16.96 -0.90
C TRP A 15 -6.33 17.52 -0.67
N ALA A 16 -6.74 17.72 0.59
CA ALA A 16 -8.04 18.31 0.88
C ALA A 16 -8.18 19.70 0.25
N PRO A 17 -9.35 20.04 -0.34
CA PRO A 17 -9.56 21.35 -0.95
C PRO A 17 -9.37 22.49 0.06
N GLY A 18 -8.43 23.40 -0.22
CA GLY A 18 -8.10 24.52 0.67
C GLY A 18 -6.91 24.28 1.61
N GLY A 19 -6.26 23.11 1.51
CA GLY A 19 -5.10 22.74 2.33
C GLY A 19 -5.38 21.48 3.15
N GLY A 20 -4.32 20.80 3.60
CA GLY A 20 -4.43 19.50 4.23
C GLY A 20 -5.27 19.51 5.52
N ASP A 21 -6.26 18.61 5.59
CA ASP A 21 -7.19 18.50 6.72
C ASP A 21 -7.61 17.04 6.97
N VAL A 22 -8.16 16.75 8.14
CA VAL A 22 -8.74 15.45 8.47
C VAL A 22 -10.12 15.34 7.85
N ARG A 23 -10.33 14.32 7.01
CA ARG A 23 -11.64 14.06 6.40
C ARG A 23 -12.04 12.60 6.44
N LEU A 24 -13.35 12.37 6.38
CA LEU A 24 -13.91 11.05 6.18
C LEU A 24 -13.79 10.65 4.71
N VAL A 25 -13.43 9.39 4.47
CA VAL A 25 -13.42 8.79 3.13
C VAL A 25 -14.76 8.11 2.90
N THR A 26 -15.70 8.81 2.26
CA THR A 26 -17.07 8.31 2.06
C THR A 26 -17.22 7.44 0.83
N SER A 27 -16.37 7.62 -0.18
CA SER A 27 -16.45 6.94 -1.48
C SER A 27 -15.14 6.25 -1.84
N PRO A 28 -14.71 5.21 -1.10
CA PRO A 28 -13.46 4.50 -1.39
C PRO A 28 -13.52 3.81 -2.77
N THR A 29 -12.39 3.75 -3.47
CA THR A 29 -12.33 3.12 -4.79
C THR A 29 -12.43 1.61 -4.67
N LEU A 30 -13.53 1.04 -5.19
CA LEU A 30 -13.72 -0.42 -5.22
C LEU A 30 -13.48 -1.03 -6.60
N ASN A 31 -13.29 -0.21 -7.64
CA ASN A 31 -13.05 -0.70 -9.00
C ASN A 31 -11.73 -1.52 -9.05
N PRO A 32 -11.78 -2.84 -9.32
CA PRO A 32 -10.59 -3.68 -9.30
C PRO A 32 -9.58 -3.29 -10.38
N LEU A 33 -10.02 -2.71 -11.50
CA LEU A 33 -9.11 -2.29 -12.56
C LEU A 33 -8.20 -1.14 -12.12
N VAL A 34 -8.71 -0.25 -11.26
CA VAL A 34 -7.91 0.83 -10.67
C VAL A 34 -6.96 0.24 -9.62
N ILE A 35 -7.49 -0.52 -8.66
CA ILE A 35 -6.73 -1.05 -7.52
C ILE A 35 -5.61 -2.00 -7.97
N PHE A 36 -5.94 -3.00 -8.80
CA PHE A 36 -4.92 -3.91 -9.33
C PHE A 36 -4.10 -3.30 -10.47
N GLY A 37 -4.59 -2.22 -11.08
CA GLY A 37 -3.82 -1.41 -12.01
C GLY A 37 -2.52 -0.88 -11.39
N TYR A 38 -2.55 -0.44 -10.13
CA TYR A 38 -1.34 -0.02 -9.41
C TYR A 38 -0.28 -1.11 -9.30
N VAL A 39 -0.70 -2.37 -9.07
CA VAL A 39 0.22 -3.51 -8.92
C VAL A 39 0.96 -3.81 -10.23
N LEU A 40 0.33 -3.51 -11.37
CA LEU A 40 0.86 -3.77 -12.70
C LEU A 40 1.60 -2.57 -13.32
N LYS A 41 1.63 -1.42 -12.64
CA LYS A 41 2.39 -0.25 -13.09
C LYS A 41 3.89 -0.51 -13.08
N SER A 42 4.60 0.15 -13.99
CA SER A 42 6.05 0.16 -14.02
C SER A 42 6.63 0.77 -12.72
N PRO A 43 7.72 0.21 -12.16
CA PRO A 43 8.40 0.80 -11.00
C PRO A 43 9.34 1.96 -11.36
N PHE A 44 9.47 2.30 -12.65
CA PHE A 44 10.36 3.36 -13.10
C PHE A 44 9.73 4.76 -12.95
N GLY A 45 10.57 5.79 -13.12
CA GLY A 45 10.15 7.20 -13.01
C GLY A 45 8.98 7.53 -13.94
N GLY A 46 8.03 8.32 -13.42
CA GLY A 46 6.78 8.66 -14.10
C GLY A 46 5.60 7.77 -13.71
N ASP A 47 5.81 6.45 -13.53
CA ASP A 47 4.76 5.50 -13.16
C ASP A 47 4.75 5.17 -11.65
N GLY A 48 5.90 4.82 -11.08
CA GLY A 48 6.09 4.67 -9.63
C GLY A 48 5.40 3.47 -8.95
N TRP A 49 4.92 2.47 -9.69
CA TRP A 49 4.27 1.27 -9.16
C TRP A 49 3.18 1.61 -8.10
N ILE A 50 3.07 0.83 -7.01
CA ILE A 50 2.12 1.07 -5.91
C ILE A 50 2.47 2.34 -5.10
N MET A 51 3.69 2.85 -5.23
CA MET A 51 4.13 4.09 -4.55
C MET A 51 3.48 5.33 -5.16
N SER A 52 2.81 5.20 -6.31
CA SER A 52 2.13 6.29 -7.02
C SER A 52 0.72 6.58 -6.53
N ILE A 53 0.24 5.92 -5.46
CA ILE A 53 -1.08 6.20 -4.88
C ILE A 53 -1.10 7.66 -4.41
N ASN A 54 -2.04 8.44 -4.92
CA ASN A 54 -2.05 9.90 -4.76
C ASN A 54 -3.37 10.47 -4.22
N ASN A 55 -4.26 9.61 -3.70
CA ASN A 55 -5.50 10.02 -3.06
C ASN A 55 -5.92 9.02 -1.98
N MET A 56 -6.77 9.45 -1.04
CA MET A 56 -7.21 8.61 0.08
C MET A 56 -8.23 7.54 -0.33
N GLU A 57 -9.03 7.79 -1.36
CA GLU A 57 -10.06 6.87 -1.86
C GLU A 57 -9.43 5.55 -2.34
N ASP A 58 -8.33 5.63 -3.10
CA ASP A 58 -7.58 4.48 -3.58
C ASP A 58 -6.80 3.80 -2.46
N LEU A 59 -6.22 4.57 -1.53
CA LEU A 59 -5.50 4.03 -0.37
C LEU A 59 -6.44 3.20 0.51
N VAL A 60 -7.60 3.76 0.88
CA VAL A 60 -8.61 3.05 1.69
C VAL A 60 -9.24 1.91 0.89
N GLY A 61 -9.56 2.12 -0.38
CA GLY A 61 -10.08 1.11 -1.29
C GLY A 61 -9.16 -0.11 -1.42
N GLY A 62 -7.85 0.11 -1.57
CA GLY A 62 -6.85 -0.94 -1.58
C GLY A 62 -6.82 -1.76 -0.29
N HIS A 63 -7.01 -1.13 0.87
CA HIS A 63 -7.09 -1.83 2.15
C HIS A 63 -8.39 -2.64 2.32
N ILE A 64 -9.50 -2.22 1.70
CA ILE A 64 -10.73 -3.01 1.63
C ILE A 64 -10.45 -4.31 0.86
N TRP A 65 -9.86 -4.20 -0.33
CA TRP A 65 -9.45 -5.36 -1.13
C TRP A 65 -8.48 -6.27 -0.37
N MET A 66 -7.46 -5.71 0.26
CA MET A 66 -6.48 -6.47 1.03
C MET A 66 -7.14 -7.22 2.21
N GLY A 67 -8.06 -6.56 2.92
CA GLY A 67 -8.82 -7.19 4.00
C GLY A 67 -9.63 -8.40 3.52
N ILE A 68 -10.36 -8.23 2.41
CA ILE A 68 -11.15 -9.32 1.81
C ILE A 68 -10.24 -10.47 1.36
N LEU A 69 -9.17 -10.18 0.63
CA LEU A 69 -8.24 -11.20 0.12
C LEU A 69 -7.57 -11.99 1.25
N CYS A 70 -7.08 -11.32 2.29
CA CYS A 70 -6.47 -11.98 3.44
C CYS A 70 -7.48 -12.84 4.23
N THR A 71 -8.72 -12.37 4.42
CA THR A 71 -9.75 -13.15 5.12
C THR A 71 -10.17 -14.37 4.31
N VAL A 72 -10.48 -14.21 3.03
CA VAL A 72 -10.88 -15.31 2.14
C VAL A 72 -9.73 -16.32 1.99
N GLY A 73 -8.51 -15.84 1.77
CA GLY A 73 -7.31 -16.68 1.69
C GLY A 73 -7.02 -17.42 2.99
N GLY A 74 -7.21 -16.77 4.14
CA GLY A 74 -7.07 -17.40 5.45
C GLY A 74 -8.06 -18.55 5.67
N ILE A 75 -9.34 -18.31 5.39
CA ILE A 75 -10.38 -19.36 5.46
C ILE A 75 -10.03 -20.52 4.52
N TRP A 76 -9.65 -20.20 3.28
CA TRP A 76 -9.21 -21.20 2.30
C TRP A 76 -8.06 -22.07 2.83
N HIS A 77 -7.03 -21.46 3.42
CA HIS A 77 -5.89 -22.21 3.97
C HIS A 77 -6.22 -23.04 5.21
N ILE A 78 -7.30 -22.72 5.95
CA ILE A 78 -7.80 -23.54 7.07
C ILE A 78 -8.51 -24.80 6.54
N ILE A 79 -9.35 -24.64 5.52
CA ILE A 79 -10.24 -25.73 5.05
C ILE A 79 -9.62 -26.59 3.95
N THR A 80 -8.41 -26.26 3.49
CA THR A 80 -7.71 -27.00 2.44
C THR A 80 -6.37 -27.53 2.94
N LYS A 81 -5.77 -28.43 2.14
CA LYS A 81 -4.43 -28.97 2.36
C LYS A 81 -3.56 -28.69 1.14
N PRO A 82 -2.22 -28.61 1.29
CA PRO A 82 -1.32 -28.38 0.17
C PRO A 82 -1.51 -29.40 -0.96
N PHE A 83 -1.73 -28.89 -2.18
CA PHE A 83 -1.87 -29.72 -3.37
C PHE A 83 -0.57 -30.46 -3.72
N ALA A 84 -0.66 -31.50 -4.54
CA ALA A 84 0.48 -32.34 -4.88
C ALA A 84 1.63 -31.58 -5.59
N TRP A 85 1.33 -30.55 -6.36
CA TRP A 85 2.37 -29.72 -6.98
C TRP A 85 3.10 -28.87 -5.92
N ALA A 86 2.38 -28.26 -4.98
CA ALA A 86 2.96 -27.44 -3.93
C ALA A 86 3.85 -28.28 -3.01
N ARG A 87 3.40 -29.49 -2.64
CA ARG A 87 4.19 -30.45 -1.86
C ARG A 87 5.53 -30.82 -2.49
N ARG A 88 5.63 -30.77 -3.82
CA ARG A 88 6.85 -31.09 -4.58
C ARG A 88 7.73 -29.88 -4.85
N ALA A 89 7.18 -28.66 -4.77
CA ALA A 89 7.89 -27.42 -5.08
C ALA A 89 8.57 -26.79 -3.86
N PHE A 90 8.02 -26.98 -2.66
CA PHE A 90 8.50 -26.34 -1.43
C PHE A 90 9.19 -27.32 -0.47
N VAL A 91 10.04 -26.76 0.40
CA VAL A 91 10.68 -27.48 1.51
C VAL A 91 9.82 -27.32 2.77
N TRP A 92 9.49 -28.43 3.42
CA TRP A 92 8.57 -28.49 4.57
C TRP A 92 9.32 -28.55 5.90
N SER A 93 10.10 -27.52 6.22
CA SER A 93 10.87 -27.41 7.46
C SER A 93 10.71 -26.03 8.10
N GLY A 94 10.94 -25.92 9.41
CA GLY A 94 10.85 -24.64 10.13
C GLY A 94 11.82 -23.59 9.59
N GLU A 95 13.05 -23.99 9.24
CA GLU A 95 14.05 -23.10 8.64
C GLU A 95 13.63 -22.60 7.26
N ALA A 96 13.00 -23.45 6.44
CA ALA A 96 12.47 -23.04 5.15
C ALA A 96 11.32 -22.02 5.30
N TYR A 97 10.40 -22.24 6.25
CA TYR A 97 9.33 -21.27 6.51
C TYR A 97 9.88 -19.92 6.99
N LEU A 98 10.92 -19.94 7.82
CA LEU A 98 11.63 -18.73 8.23
C LEU A 98 12.27 -18.03 7.02
N SER A 99 12.96 -18.77 6.15
CA SER A 99 13.63 -18.18 4.99
C SER A 99 12.66 -17.52 4.00
N TYR A 100 11.51 -18.15 3.73
CA TYR A 100 10.45 -17.55 2.89
C TYR A 100 9.92 -16.25 3.50
N SER A 101 9.74 -16.22 4.82
CA SER A 101 9.27 -15.05 5.55
C SER A 101 10.31 -13.92 5.56
N LEU A 102 11.59 -14.24 5.70
CA LEU A 102 12.69 -13.27 5.65
C LEU A 102 12.81 -12.61 4.28
N ALA A 103 12.66 -13.39 3.20
CA ALA A 103 12.65 -12.85 1.84
C ALA A 103 11.47 -11.88 1.64
N ALA A 104 10.26 -12.24 2.12
CA ALA A 104 9.10 -11.36 2.06
C ALA A 104 9.29 -10.06 2.87
N LEU A 105 9.88 -10.15 4.07
CA LEU A 105 10.21 -8.98 4.90
C LEU A 105 11.25 -8.07 4.23
N SER A 106 12.25 -8.63 3.56
CA SER A 106 13.23 -7.86 2.80
C SER A 106 12.56 -7.03 1.70
N LEU A 107 11.64 -7.63 0.93
CA LEU A 107 10.87 -6.93 -0.10
C LEU A 107 9.97 -5.84 0.48
N MET A 108 9.31 -6.09 1.60
CA MET A 108 8.51 -5.08 2.30
C MET A 108 9.37 -3.91 2.81
N GLY A 109 10.56 -4.19 3.33
CA GLY A 109 11.50 -3.15 3.78
C GLY A 109 12.01 -2.27 2.64
N LEU A 110 12.39 -2.87 1.50
CA LEU A 110 12.79 -2.13 0.31
C LEU A 110 11.61 -1.32 -0.29
N SER A 111 10.41 -1.89 -0.25
CA SER A 111 9.21 -1.17 -0.69
C SER A 111 8.92 0.03 0.22
N ALA A 112 9.01 -0.15 1.54
CA ALA A 112 8.77 0.92 2.51
C ALA A 112 9.78 2.07 2.38
N SER A 113 11.07 1.78 2.12
CA SER A 113 12.08 2.83 1.95
C SER A 113 11.81 3.71 0.73
N VAL A 114 11.32 3.13 -0.37
CA VAL A 114 10.91 3.90 -1.55
C VAL A 114 9.60 4.65 -1.29
N PHE A 115 8.64 4.04 -0.58
CA PHE A 115 7.35 4.66 -0.27
C PHE A 115 7.54 5.97 0.51
N VAL A 116 8.31 5.94 1.61
CA VAL A 116 8.54 7.13 2.43
C VAL A 116 9.37 8.20 1.73
N TRP A 117 10.22 7.81 0.76
CA TRP A 117 11.07 8.76 0.04
C TRP A 117 10.30 9.59 -1.00
N TYR A 118 9.25 9.02 -1.61
CA TYR A 118 8.57 9.63 -2.76
C TYR A 118 7.09 9.95 -2.53
N ASN A 119 6.39 9.20 -1.67
CA ASN A 119 4.94 9.34 -1.56
C ASN A 119 4.55 10.30 -0.44
N ASN A 120 4.12 11.50 -0.83
CA ASN A 120 3.62 12.52 0.08
C ASN A 120 2.13 12.40 0.43
N THR A 121 1.45 11.36 -0.05
CA THR A 121 0.02 11.13 0.21
C THR A 121 -0.18 10.35 1.50
N ALA A 122 0.50 9.21 1.63
CA ALA A 122 0.53 8.42 2.86
C ALA A 122 1.55 8.96 3.87
N TYR A 123 2.56 9.71 3.42
CA TYR A 123 3.52 10.44 4.26
C TYR A 123 3.45 11.95 4.00
N PRO A 124 2.41 12.64 4.52
CA PRO A 124 2.22 14.06 4.29
C PRO A 124 3.43 14.91 4.69
N SER A 125 3.88 15.79 3.80
CA SER A 125 5.08 16.62 4.02
C SER A 125 4.91 17.58 5.20
N GLU A 126 3.68 17.89 5.60
CA GLU A 126 3.34 18.64 6.81
C GLU A 126 3.82 17.95 8.10
N PHE A 127 3.93 16.61 8.08
CA PHE A 127 4.41 15.83 9.23
C PHE A 127 5.83 15.31 9.04
N TYR A 128 6.22 14.99 7.81
CA TYR A 128 7.48 14.29 7.51
C TYR A 128 8.55 15.18 6.86
N GLY A 129 8.22 16.43 6.55
CA GLY A 129 9.06 17.32 5.75
C GLY A 129 8.94 17.02 4.24
N PRO A 130 9.45 17.91 3.38
CA PRO A 130 9.35 17.75 1.93
C PRO A 130 10.18 16.55 1.45
N THR A 131 9.68 15.86 0.45
CA THR A 131 10.48 14.85 -0.27
C THR A 131 11.67 15.52 -0.96
N GLY A 132 12.69 14.73 -1.34
CA GLY A 132 13.83 15.24 -2.11
C GLY A 132 13.41 15.98 -3.40
N PRO A 133 12.55 15.39 -4.23
CA PRO A 133 11.97 16.07 -5.40
C PRO A 133 11.19 17.33 -5.03
N GLU A 134 10.34 17.31 -4.01
CA GLU A 134 9.58 18.49 -3.56
C GLU A 134 10.49 19.65 -3.17
N ALA A 135 11.50 19.40 -2.34
CA ALA A 135 12.43 20.44 -1.91
C ALA A 135 13.19 21.04 -3.10
N SER A 136 13.62 20.20 -4.05
CA SER A 136 14.29 20.68 -5.26
C SER A 136 13.37 21.52 -6.15
N GLN A 137 12.09 21.17 -6.29
CA GLN A 137 11.14 21.96 -7.07
C GLN A 137 10.75 23.25 -6.35
N ALA A 138 10.61 23.22 -5.03
CA ALA A 138 10.33 24.40 -4.22
C ALA A 138 11.43 25.46 -4.34
N GLN A 139 12.71 25.04 -4.39
CA GLN A 139 13.83 25.96 -4.61
C GLN A 139 13.77 26.66 -5.98
N ALA A 140 13.31 25.97 -7.03
CA ALA A 140 13.17 26.59 -8.34
C ALA A 140 12.01 27.60 -8.41
N PHE A 141 11.06 27.51 -7.47
CA PHE A 141 9.89 28.37 -7.39
C PHE A 141 10.13 29.65 -6.56
N THR A 142 11.12 29.66 -5.67
CA THR A 142 11.53 30.82 -4.87
C THR A 142 12.50 31.73 -5.61
#